data_AF-A0A849PT04-F1
#
_entry.id   AF-A0A849PT04-F1
#
_cell.length_a   1.000
_cell.length_b   1.000
_cell.length_c   1.000
_cell.angle_alpha   90.00
_cell.angle_beta   90.00
_cell.angle_gamma   90.00
#
_symmetry.space_group_name_H-M   'P 1'
#
loop_
_entity.id
_entity.type
_entity.pdbx_description
1 polymer ?
#
loop_
_entity_poly.entity_id
_entity_poly.type
_entity_poly.pdbx_seq_one_letter_code
_entity_poly.pdbx_strand_id
1 'polypeptide(L)'
;MQMISIEYILECMDDEKNYLGDLWQTCLNNKKRFKKSKLKEILKKMEVLGHIKKHGYKDEAYYVKYYHYSLEEHIGFVNNNIFTYESKINSAIKNLENKKIFLDISKDLSSHKFSKYTKSDYESLLTSMTSMFELASSILWTKENSEDKELKKELSKCFKQINEFMEEINRRLLEGRKTQERIVLQREFTGKIPKVGHLKI
;
A
#
# COMPACT_ATOMS: atom_id res chain seq x y z
N MET A 1 -4.93 -13.65 -0.85
CA MET A 1 -4.66 -12.44 -0.04
C MET A 1 -5.95 -12.00 0.61
N GLN A 2 -5.93 -11.77 1.91
CA GLN A 2 -7.08 -11.20 2.61
C GLN A 2 -7.07 -9.68 2.42
N MET A 3 -8.20 -9.03 2.65
CA MET A 3 -8.30 -7.57 2.65
C MET A 3 -8.99 -7.14 3.93
N ILE A 4 -8.69 -5.93 4.36
CA ILE A 4 -9.30 -5.32 5.54
C ILE A 4 -9.67 -3.88 5.23
N SER A 5 -10.85 -3.46 5.66
CA SER A 5 -11.32 -2.07 5.49
C SER A 5 -10.55 -1.14 6.44
N ILE A 6 -10.17 0.04 5.92
CA ILE A 6 -9.60 1.16 6.70
C ILE A 6 -10.63 1.62 7.74
N GLU A 7 -11.88 1.82 7.30
CA GLU A 7 -13.01 2.21 8.14
C GLU A 7 -13.19 1.25 9.31
N TYR A 8 -13.20 -0.06 9.03
CA TYR A 8 -13.33 -1.09 10.07
C TYR A 8 -12.26 -0.98 11.16
N ILE A 9 -11.01 -0.69 10.78
CA ILE A 9 -9.93 -0.50 11.77
C ILE A 9 -10.14 0.78 12.57
N LEU A 10 -10.57 1.87 11.94
CA LEU A 10 -10.87 3.12 12.62
C LEU A 10 -12.07 3.01 13.56
N GLU A 11 -13.11 2.26 13.19
CA GLU A 11 -14.24 1.95 14.05
C GLU A 11 -13.85 1.11 15.26
N CYS A 12 -12.79 0.29 15.17
CA CYS A 12 -12.30 -0.44 16.34
C CYS A 12 -11.50 0.44 17.33
N MET A 13 -11.25 1.70 16.98
CA MET A 13 -10.45 2.64 17.76
C MET A 13 -11.35 3.66 18.48
N ASP A 14 -12.07 3.20 19.49
CA ASP A 14 -13.09 3.98 20.20
C ASP A 14 -12.52 4.89 21.30
N ASP A 15 -11.30 4.61 21.77
CA ASP A 15 -10.66 5.37 22.83
C ASP A 15 -9.79 6.51 22.27
N GLU A 16 -9.51 7.53 23.10
CA GLU A 16 -8.49 8.54 22.76
C GLU A 16 -7.10 7.90 22.62
N LYS A 17 -6.81 6.88 23.44
CA LYS A 17 -5.56 6.11 23.42
C LYS A 17 -5.87 4.64 23.23
N ASN A 18 -5.67 4.14 22.01
CA ASN A 18 -5.98 2.76 21.68
C ASN A 18 -4.74 1.88 21.83
N TYR A 19 -4.63 1.14 22.92
CA TYR A 19 -3.51 0.23 23.13
C TYR A 19 -3.63 -1.00 22.25
N LEU A 20 -2.48 -1.55 21.81
CA LEU A 20 -2.46 -2.74 20.96
C LEU A 20 -3.16 -3.94 21.61
N GLY A 21 -3.05 -4.07 22.94
CA GLY A 21 -3.69 -5.15 23.69
C GLY A 21 -5.21 -5.12 23.53
N ASP A 22 -5.79 -3.94 23.69
CA ASP A 22 -7.25 -3.72 23.66
C ASP A 22 -7.78 -3.85 22.25
N LEU A 23 -7.11 -3.21 21.28
CA LEU A 23 -7.41 -3.37 19.85
C LEU A 23 -7.35 -4.84 19.42
N TRP A 24 -6.44 -5.64 19.97
CA TRP A 24 -6.35 -7.05 19.64
C TRP A 24 -7.52 -7.88 20.21
N GLN A 25 -8.13 -7.44 21.32
CA GLN A 25 -9.32 -8.09 21.88
C GLN A 25 -10.58 -7.70 21.12
N THR A 26 -10.71 -6.43 20.72
CA THR A 26 -11.94 -5.87 20.13
C THR A 26 -11.99 -6.01 18.60
N CYS A 27 -10.86 -5.85 17.91
CA CYS A 27 -10.80 -5.92 16.45
C CYS A 27 -10.77 -7.38 15.96
N LEU A 28 -11.88 -7.84 15.37
CA LEU A 28 -12.11 -9.20 14.88
C LEU A 28 -12.38 -9.23 13.36
N ASN A 29 -11.62 -10.01 12.61
CA ASN A 29 -11.92 -10.29 11.20
C ASN A 29 -12.96 -11.40 11.07
N ASN A 30 -14.16 -11.12 10.55
CA ASN A 30 -15.20 -12.16 10.35
C ASN A 30 -15.43 -13.00 11.62
N LYS A 31 -15.59 -12.34 12.77
CA LYS A 31 -15.76 -12.95 14.10
C LYS A 31 -14.55 -13.76 14.61
N LYS A 32 -13.39 -13.68 13.95
CA LYS A 32 -12.13 -14.31 14.38
C LYS A 32 -11.09 -13.27 14.76
N ARG A 33 -10.37 -13.53 15.84
CA ARG A 33 -9.28 -12.65 16.29
C ARG A 33 -8.10 -12.71 15.33
N PHE A 34 -7.52 -11.54 15.01
CA PHE A 34 -6.25 -11.50 14.30
C PHE A 34 -5.14 -12.16 15.12
N LYS A 35 -4.09 -12.67 14.46
CA LYS A 35 -2.81 -12.86 15.16
C LYS A 35 -2.27 -11.48 15.57
N LYS A 36 -1.70 -11.32 16.77
CA LYS A 36 -1.13 -10.03 17.22
C LYS A 36 -0.13 -9.45 16.22
N SER A 37 0.71 -10.30 15.62
CA SER A 37 1.67 -9.89 14.59
C SER A 37 0.98 -9.28 13.37
N LYS A 38 -0.18 -9.82 12.97
CA LYS A 38 -0.92 -9.33 11.82
C LYS A 38 -1.58 -7.99 12.09
N LEU A 39 -2.15 -7.82 13.30
CA LEU A 39 -2.69 -6.53 13.71
C LEU A 39 -1.61 -5.44 13.74
N LYS A 40 -0.41 -5.75 14.25
CA LYS A 40 0.74 -4.82 14.21
C LYS A 40 1.08 -4.38 12.78
N GLU A 41 1.04 -5.31 11.82
CA GLU A 41 1.29 -5.01 10.41
C GLU A 41 0.22 -4.08 9.83
N ILE A 42 -1.06 -4.34 10.14
CA ILE A 42 -2.18 -3.50 9.73
C ILE A 42 -2.05 -2.09 10.29
N LEU A 43 -1.80 -1.96 11.60
CA LEU A 43 -1.63 -0.65 12.24
C LEU A 43 -0.43 0.11 11.68
N LYS A 44 0.67 -0.57 11.36
CA LYS A 44 1.81 0.05 10.68
C LYS A 44 1.42 0.60 9.30
N LYS A 45 0.58 -0.11 8.54
CA LYS A 45 0.07 0.40 7.26
C LYS A 45 -0.85 1.60 7.44
N MET A 46 -1.75 1.56 8.42
CA MET A 46 -2.62 2.68 8.77
C MET A 46 -1.81 3.93 9.14
N GLU A 47 -0.71 3.76 9.88
CA GLU A 47 0.22 4.83 10.24
C GLU A 47 0.93 5.41 9.02
N VAL A 48 1.46 4.56 8.13
CA VAL A 48 2.10 4.97 6.88
C VAL A 48 1.13 5.71 5.94
N LEU A 49 -0.15 5.40 6.00
CA LEU A 49 -1.21 6.07 5.24
C LEU A 49 -1.76 7.32 5.93
N GLY A 50 -1.28 7.64 7.14
CA GLY A 50 -1.62 8.88 7.84
C GLY A 50 -2.95 8.85 8.58
N HIS A 51 -3.60 7.69 8.74
CA HIS A 51 -4.88 7.56 9.45
C HIS A 51 -4.74 7.47 10.96
N ILE A 52 -3.57 7.00 11.43
CA ILE A 52 -3.30 6.83 12.85
C ILE A 52 -1.87 7.27 13.15
N LYS A 53 -1.62 7.65 14.39
CA LYS A 53 -0.28 7.96 14.90
C LYS A 53 0.03 7.06 16.07
N LYS A 54 1.19 6.40 16.00
CA LYS A 54 1.69 5.58 17.09
C LYS A 54 2.45 6.45 18.09
N HIS A 55 2.19 6.21 19.37
CA HIS A 55 2.92 6.79 20.48
C HIS A 55 3.50 5.68 21.36
N GLY A 56 4.64 5.95 22.00
CA GLY A 56 5.30 5.01 22.90
C GLY A 56 5.99 3.82 22.20
N TYR A 57 6.54 2.92 23.01
CA TYR A 57 7.31 1.75 22.57
C TYR A 57 6.83 0.47 23.24
N LYS A 58 7.02 -0.66 22.55
CA LYS A 58 6.69 -2.02 23.03
C LYS A 58 5.24 -2.13 23.55
N ASP A 59 5.06 -2.39 24.83
CA ASP A 59 3.78 -2.72 25.46
C ASP A 59 3.01 -1.47 25.92
N GLU A 60 3.70 -0.33 26.02
CA GLU A 60 3.08 0.99 26.27
C GLU A 60 2.68 1.70 24.97
N ALA A 61 2.83 1.03 23.82
CA ALA A 61 2.48 1.61 22.55
C ALA A 61 0.97 1.73 22.40
N TYR A 62 0.50 2.96 22.17
CA TYR A 62 -0.89 3.26 21.87
C TYR A 62 -0.99 4.01 20.54
N TYR A 63 -2.18 3.97 19.97
CA TYR A 63 -2.49 4.57 18.69
C TYR A 63 -3.63 5.57 18.86
N VAL A 64 -3.47 6.72 18.23
CA VAL A 64 -4.49 7.77 18.18
C VAL A 64 -4.94 7.89 16.73
N LYS A 65 -6.24 8.10 16.51
CA LYS A 65 -6.75 8.51 15.20
C LYS A 65 -6.05 9.81 14.83
N TYR A 66 -5.28 9.77 13.76
CA TYR A 66 -4.52 10.93 13.31
C TYR A 66 -5.18 11.45 12.06
N TYR A 67 -5.66 12.68 12.15
CA TYR A 67 -6.08 13.44 10.99
C TYR A 67 -5.13 14.63 10.89
N HIS A 68 -4.69 14.91 9.67
CA HIS A 68 -3.90 16.10 9.38
C HIS A 68 -4.68 17.35 9.81
N TYR A 69 -4.03 18.30 10.49
CA TYR A 69 -4.72 19.45 11.08
C TYR A 69 -5.10 20.48 10.02
N SER A 70 -4.34 20.56 8.92
CA SER A 70 -4.64 21.43 7.79
C SER A 70 -4.65 20.69 6.44
N LEU A 71 -5.26 21.32 5.45
CA LEU A 71 -5.24 20.88 4.05
C LEU A 71 -3.80 20.69 3.56
N GLU A 72 -2.93 21.66 3.83
CA GLU A 72 -1.52 21.66 3.40
C GLU A 72 -0.74 20.50 4.02
N GLU A 73 -0.98 20.21 5.31
CA GLU A 73 -0.35 19.07 5.99
C GLU A 73 -0.76 17.74 5.37
N HIS A 74 -2.05 17.58 5.05
CA HIS A 74 -2.57 16.37 4.42
C HIS A 74 -1.98 16.16 3.03
N ILE A 75 -2.08 17.18 2.18
CA ILE A 75 -1.59 17.12 0.81
C ILE A 75 -0.06 16.96 0.80
N GLY A 76 0.65 17.66 1.68
CA GLY A 76 2.09 17.50 1.86
C GLY A 76 2.49 16.06 2.23
N PHE A 77 1.76 15.43 3.15
CA PHE A 77 1.98 14.04 3.53
C PHE A 77 1.73 13.07 2.36
N VAL A 78 0.60 13.22 1.67
CA VAL A 78 0.24 12.40 0.51
C VAL A 78 1.30 12.53 -0.58
N ASN A 79 1.70 13.75 -0.93
CA ASN A 79 2.72 14.00 -1.95
C ASN A 79 4.08 13.41 -1.56
N ASN A 80 4.48 13.48 -0.29
CA ASN A 80 5.72 12.86 0.18
C ASN A 80 5.68 11.34 0.04
N ASN A 81 4.54 10.71 0.32
CA ASN A 81 4.34 9.28 0.10
C ASN A 81 4.40 8.91 -1.38
N ILE A 82 3.74 9.69 -2.26
CA ILE A 82 3.81 9.50 -3.72
C ILE A 82 5.26 9.54 -4.17
N PHE A 83 5.98 10.62 -3.84
CA PHE A 83 7.39 10.78 -4.21
C PHE A 83 8.27 9.62 -3.72
N THR A 84 8.06 9.18 -2.47
CA THR A 84 8.79 8.06 -1.89
C THR A 84 8.57 6.76 -2.67
N TYR A 85 7.32 6.46 -3.02
CA TYR A 85 6.98 5.25 -3.75
C TYR A 85 7.41 5.32 -5.22
N GLU A 86 7.23 6.45 -5.90
CA GLU A 86 7.73 6.68 -7.27
C GLU A 86 9.25 6.44 -7.33
N SER A 87 10.01 7.01 -6.40
CA SER A 87 11.47 6.85 -6.31
C SER A 87 11.88 5.39 -6.14
N LYS A 88 11.24 4.65 -5.23
CA LYS A 88 11.50 3.22 -5.00
C LYS A 88 11.16 2.37 -6.23
N ILE A 89 10.01 2.63 -6.85
CA ILE A 89 9.57 1.90 -8.05
C ILE A 89 10.55 2.14 -9.20
N ASN A 90 10.92 3.39 -9.46
CA ASN A 90 11.89 3.74 -10.50
C ASN A 90 13.27 3.10 -10.26
N SER A 91 13.75 3.13 -9.02
CA SER A 91 15.01 2.49 -8.64
C SER A 91 14.98 0.98 -8.86
N ALA A 92 13.90 0.31 -8.43
CA ALA A 92 13.74 -1.12 -8.62
C ALA A 92 13.67 -1.48 -10.12
N ILE A 93 12.91 -0.73 -10.92
CA ILE A 93 12.81 -0.97 -12.37
C ILE A 93 14.17 -0.82 -13.04
N LYS A 94 14.94 0.22 -12.72
CA LYS A 94 16.29 0.44 -13.28
C LYS A 94 17.22 -0.74 -12.99
N ASN A 95 17.14 -1.33 -11.79
CA ASN A 95 17.95 -2.50 -11.42
C ASN A 95 17.52 -3.77 -12.16
N LEU A 96 16.25 -3.84 -12.55
CA LEU A 96 15.62 -4.99 -13.18
C LEU A 96 15.61 -4.94 -14.71
N GLU A 97 15.72 -3.75 -15.31
CA GLU A 97 15.63 -3.48 -16.75
C GLU A 97 16.62 -4.30 -17.59
N ASN A 98 17.85 -4.46 -17.11
CA ASN A 98 18.90 -5.22 -17.78
C ASN A 98 18.93 -6.70 -17.40
N LYS A 99 18.00 -7.16 -16.55
CA LYS A 99 17.98 -8.55 -16.07
C LYS A 99 16.91 -9.33 -16.84
N LYS A 100 17.28 -10.53 -17.28
CA LYS A 100 16.35 -11.52 -17.86
C LYS A 100 15.41 -12.13 -16.81
N ILE A 101 14.80 -11.32 -15.95
CA ILE A 101 13.89 -11.80 -14.90
C ILE A 101 12.49 -12.11 -15.40
N PHE A 102 12.27 -11.83 -16.67
CA PHE A 102 10.96 -11.82 -17.29
C PHE A 102 10.82 -12.83 -18.43
N LEU A 103 11.87 -13.60 -18.72
CA LEU A 103 12.04 -14.37 -19.95
C LEU A 103 11.72 -15.86 -19.83
N ASP A 104 11.45 -16.37 -18.63
CA ASP A 104 10.87 -17.71 -18.49
C ASP A 104 9.88 -17.67 -17.33
N ILE A 105 8.60 -17.84 -17.62
CA ILE A 105 7.53 -17.95 -16.61
C ILE A 105 6.58 -19.10 -16.96
N SER A 106 7.10 -20.11 -17.68
CA SER A 106 6.45 -21.43 -17.71
C SER A 106 6.41 -22.09 -16.32
N LYS A 107 7.05 -21.48 -15.32
CA LYS A 107 7.09 -21.89 -13.94
C LYS A 107 6.99 -20.66 -13.03
N ASP A 108 6.35 -20.85 -11.88
CA ASP A 108 6.19 -19.90 -10.77
C ASP A 108 7.47 -19.07 -10.54
N LEU A 109 7.41 -17.77 -10.26
CA LEU A 109 8.61 -16.91 -10.10
C LEU A 109 9.57 -17.44 -9.01
N SER A 110 9.04 -18.25 -8.09
CA SER A 110 9.76 -19.03 -7.08
C SER A 110 10.72 -20.08 -7.66
N SER A 111 10.49 -20.55 -8.89
CA SER A 111 11.23 -21.62 -9.56
C SER A 111 12.48 -21.14 -10.29
N HIS A 112 12.67 -19.83 -10.42
CA HIS A 112 13.82 -19.26 -11.12
C HIS A 112 15.02 -19.12 -10.18
N LYS A 113 16.18 -19.58 -10.65
CA LYS A 113 17.48 -19.34 -10.01
C LYS A 113 17.93 -17.89 -10.23
N PHE A 114 17.11 -16.92 -9.86
CA PHE A 114 17.55 -15.54 -9.79
C PHE A 114 18.61 -15.38 -8.70
N SER A 115 19.57 -14.48 -8.95
CA SER A 115 20.48 -14.05 -7.91
C SER A 115 19.68 -13.49 -6.73
N LYS A 116 20.22 -13.61 -5.51
CA LYS A 116 19.59 -13.06 -4.30
C LYS A 116 19.23 -11.58 -4.46
N TYR A 117 20.10 -10.80 -5.11
CA TYR A 117 19.90 -9.38 -5.38
C TYR A 117 18.69 -9.14 -6.28
N THR A 118 18.60 -9.90 -7.36
CA THR A 118 17.51 -9.79 -8.33
C THR A 118 16.15 -10.16 -7.73
N LYS A 119 16.09 -11.15 -6.83
CA LYS A 119 14.87 -11.45 -6.06
C LYS A 119 14.48 -10.29 -5.15
N SER A 120 15.46 -9.72 -4.44
CA SER A 120 15.26 -8.58 -3.56
C SER A 120 14.75 -7.34 -4.31
N ASP A 121 15.30 -7.05 -5.49
CA ASP A 121 14.85 -5.92 -6.34
C ASP A 121 13.40 -6.13 -6.81
N TYR A 122 13.03 -7.36 -7.20
CA TYR A 122 11.67 -7.69 -7.61
C TYR A 122 10.66 -7.61 -6.46
N GLU A 123 11.01 -8.14 -5.28
CA GLU A 123 10.20 -8.00 -4.07
C GLU A 123 10.04 -6.53 -3.67
N SER A 124 11.09 -5.73 -3.82
CA SER A 124 11.05 -4.28 -3.59
C SER A 124 10.10 -3.57 -4.56
N LEU A 125 10.13 -3.94 -5.85
CA LEU A 125 9.18 -3.45 -6.85
C LEU A 125 7.74 -3.78 -6.46
N LEU A 126 7.46 -5.06 -6.20
CA LEU A 126 6.11 -5.53 -5.81
C LEU A 126 5.61 -4.82 -4.56
N THR A 127 6.47 -4.67 -3.56
CA THR A 127 6.11 -4.00 -2.29
C THR A 127 5.81 -2.53 -2.54
N SER A 128 6.65 -1.83 -3.30
CA SER A 128 6.48 -0.40 -3.55
C SER A 128 5.25 -0.11 -4.41
N MET A 129 4.97 -0.94 -5.43
CA MET A 129 3.73 -0.86 -6.20
C MET A 129 2.50 -1.14 -5.33
N THR A 130 2.56 -2.15 -4.45
CA THR A 130 1.46 -2.44 -3.51
C THR A 130 1.20 -1.24 -2.61
N SER A 131 2.24 -0.63 -2.04
CA SER A 131 2.13 0.58 -1.23
C SER A 131 1.55 1.77 -2.00
N MET A 132 1.93 1.96 -3.27
CA MET A 132 1.36 2.98 -4.13
C MET A 132 -0.15 2.75 -4.36
N PHE A 133 -0.56 1.51 -4.61
CA PHE A 133 -1.99 1.18 -4.77
C PHE A 133 -2.79 1.31 -3.46
N GLU A 134 -2.20 0.97 -2.32
CA GLU A 134 -2.81 1.20 -1.00
C GLU A 134 -2.98 2.71 -0.74
N LEU A 135 -2.00 3.54 -1.13
CA LEU A 135 -2.12 4.99 -1.06
C LEU A 135 -3.24 5.52 -1.97
N ALA A 136 -3.31 5.06 -3.22
CA ALA A 136 -4.39 5.43 -4.14
C ALA A 136 -5.78 5.05 -3.59
N SER A 137 -5.90 3.85 -3.01
CA SER A 137 -7.13 3.37 -2.36
C SER A 137 -7.52 4.22 -1.15
N SER A 138 -6.53 4.60 -0.34
CA SER A 138 -6.70 5.51 0.80
C SER A 138 -7.16 6.89 0.37
N ILE A 139 -6.55 7.47 -0.67
CA ILE A 139 -6.91 8.77 -1.23
C ILE A 139 -8.37 8.77 -1.69
N LEU A 140 -8.80 7.74 -2.41
CA LEU A 140 -10.19 7.61 -2.87
C LEU A 140 -11.16 7.52 -1.70
N TRP A 141 -10.85 6.70 -0.70
CA TRP A 141 -11.69 6.57 0.49
C TRP A 141 -11.81 7.90 1.25
N THR A 142 -10.69 8.59 1.49
CA THR A 142 -10.70 9.92 2.16
C THR A 142 -11.52 10.94 1.35
N LYS A 143 -11.38 10.93 0.02
CA LYS A 143 -12.15 11.81 -0.87
C LYS A 143 -13.66 11.54 -0.78
N GLU A 144 -14.07 10.28 -0.70
CA GLU A 144 -15.48 9.89 -0.59
C GLU A 144 -16.07 10.28 0.76
N ASN A 145 -15.29 10.16 1.84
CA ASN A 145 -15.75 10.38 3.22
C ASN A 145 -15.50 11.80 3.78
N SER A 146 -14.77 12.65 3.07
CA SER A 146 -14.59 14.06 3.48
C SER A 146 -15.79 14.93 3.08
N GLU A 147 -16.05 16.01 3.80
CA GLU A 147 -16.99 17.07 3.37
C GLU A 147 -16.26 18.26 2.72
N ASP A 148 -14.94 18.35 2.89
CA ASP A 148 -14.10 19.43 2.39
C ASP A 148 -13.91 19.33 0.87
N LYS A 149 -14.48 20.30 0.14
CA LYS A 149 -14.43 20.37 -1.32
C LYS A 149 -13.02 20.63 -1.86
N GLU A 150 -12.21 21.41 -1.15
CA GLU A 150 -10.86 21.75 -1.58
C GLU A 150 -9.94 20.54 -1.41
N LEU A 151 -10.04 19.86 -0.27
CA LEU A 151 -9.36 18.58 -0.04
C LEU A 151 -9.72 17.55 -1.13
N LYS A 152 -11.00 17.38 -1.47
CA LYS A 152 -11.42 16.47 -2.55
C LYS A 152 -10.80 16.80 -3.89
N LYS A 153 -10.66 18.09 -4.21
CA LYS A 153 -10.08 18.57 -5.46
C LYS A 153 -8.59 18.23 -5.52
N GLU A 154 -7.82 18.52 -4.47
CA GLU A 154 -6.40 18.23 -4.42
C GLU A 154 -6.12 16.71 -4.39
N LEU A 155 -6.87 15.95 -3.59
CA LEU A 155 -6.79 14.48 -3.60
C LEU A 155 -7.10 13.87 -4.97
N SER A 156 -8.02 14.47 -5.75
CA SER A 156 -8.29 14.02 -7.12
C SER A 156 -7.09 14.23 -8.05
N LYS A 157 -6.32 15.31 -7.86
CA LYS A 157 -5.07 15.52 -8.61
C LYS A 157 -4.01 14.50 -8.22
N CYS A 158 -3.81 14.26 -6.92
CA CYS A 158 -2.88 13.24 -6.41
C CYS A 158 -3.22 11.85 -6.97
N PHE A 159 -4.50 11.46 -6.95
CA PHE A 159 -4.94 10.19 -7.51
C PHE A 159 -4.67 10.09 -9.02
N LYS A 160 -4.92 11.18 -9.77
CA LYS A 160 -4.62 11.24 -11.20
C LYS A 160 -3.13 11.06 -11.47
N GLN A 161 -2.26 11.74 -10.73
CA GLN A 161 -0.81 11.58 -10.82
C GLN A 161 -0.38 10.12 -10.59
N ILE A 162 -0.89 9.49 -9.53
CA ILE A 162 -0.58 8.08 -9.25
C ILE A 162 -0.99 7.18 -10.43
N ASN A 163 -2.18 7.38 -10.98
CA ASN A 163 -2.64 6.57 -12.11
C ASN A 163 -1.76 6.74 -13.35
N GLU A 164 -1.44 7.98 -13.72
CA GLU A 164 -0.58 8.28 -14.87
C GLU A 164 0.81 7.66 -14.69
N PHE A 165 1.40 7.78 -13.50
CA PHE A 165 2.67 7.13 -13.16
C PHE A 165 2.57 5.60 -13.27
N MET A 166 1.55 5.00 -12.67
CA MET A 166 1.40 3.53 -12.67
C MET A 166 1.11 2.98 -14.07
N GLU A 167 0.41 3.73 -14.92
CA GLU A 167 0.23 3.38 -16.35
C GLU A 167 1.56 3.43 -17.10
N GLU A 168 2.40 4.44 -16.87
CA GLU A 168 3.75 4.52 -17.44
C GLU A 168 4.60 3.33 -17.00
N ILE A 169 4.63 3.04 -15.70
CA ILE A 169 5.35 1.89 -15.14
C ILE A 169 4.84 0.58 -15.77
N ASN A 170 3.54 0.41 -15.88
CA ASN A 170 2.95 -0.77 -16.50
C ASN A 170 3.37 -0.89 -17.98
N ARG A 171 3.39 0.21 -18.75
CA ARG A 171 3.89 0.19 -20.14
C ARG A 171 5.36 -0.26 -20.21
N ARG A 172 6.24 0.33 -19.39
CA ARG A 172 7.67 -0.04 -19.32
C ARG A 172 7.86 -1.51 -18.92
N LEU A 173 7.04 -2.01 -18.01
CA LEU A 173 7.07 -3.41 -17.58
C LEU A 173 6.51 -4.39 -18.62
N LEU A 174 5.78 -3.93 -19.64
CA LEU A 174 5.18 -4.79 -20.68
C LEU A 174 5.84 -4.64 -22.06
N GLU A 175 6.64 -3.59 -22.24
CA GLU A 175 7.41 -3.33 -23.45
C GLU A 175 8.38 -4.49 -23.75
N GLY A 176 8.48 -4.85 -25.04
CA GLY A 176 9.36 -5.92 -25.52
C GLY A 176 8.98 -7.36 -25.12
N ARG A 177 7.89 -7.57 -24.36
CA ARG A 177 7.49 -8.89 -23.85
C ARG A 177 6.44 -9.60 -24.69
N LYS A 178 6.50 -10.93 -24.65
CA LYS A 178 5.53 -11.82 -25.29
C LYS A 178 4.20 -11.82 -24.53
N THR A 179 3.11 -12.15 -25.22
CA THR A 179 1.74 -12.14 -24.69
C THR A 179 1.59 -12.92 -23.37
N GLN A 180 2.20 -14.11 -23.26
CA GLN A 180 2.11 -14.92 -22.04
C GLN A 180 2.80 -14.27 -20.84
N GLU A 181 3.95 -13.62 -21.06
CA GLU A 181 4.70 -12.90 -20.01
C GLU A 181 3.90 -11.71 -19.50
N ARG A 182 3.26 -10.97 -20.41
CA ARG A 182 2.36 -9.87 -20.08
C ARG A 182 1.21 -10.33 -19.19
N ILE A 183 0.56 -11.45 -19.52
CA ILE A 183 -0.56 -12.00 -18.76
C ILE A 183 -0.14 -12.35 -17.33
N VAL A 184 1.00 -13.03 -17.15
CA VAL A 184 1.45 -13.44 -15.82
C VAL A 184 1.82 -12.23 -14.96
N LEU A 185 2.56 -11.27 -15.52
CA LEU A 185 2.91 -10.04 -14.81
C LEU A 185 1.69 -9.22 -14.43
N GLN A 186 0.76 -9.05 -15.36
CA GLN A 186 -0.51 -8.37 -15.06
C GLN A 186 -1.28 -9.10 -13.97
N ARG A 187 -1.36 -10.43 -13.97
CA ARG A 187 -2.04 -11.19 -12.89
C ARG A 187 -1.38 -10.96 -11.52
N GLU A 188 -0.05 -11.01 -11.46
CA GLU A 188 0.72 -10.70 -10.25
C GLU A 188 0.39 -9.30 -9.74
N PHE A 189 0.45 -8.29 -10.61
CA PHE A 189 0.21 -6.89 -10.25
C PHE A 189 -1.25 -6.60 -9.90
N THR A 190 -2.22 -7.08 -10.68
CA THR A 190 -3.65 -6.94 -10.40
C THR A 190 -4.01 -7.57 -9.06
N GLY A 191 -3.36 -8.69 -8.70
CA GLY A 191 -3.53 -9.31 -7.38
C GLY A 191 -3.14 -8.39 -6.21
N LYS A 192 -2.26 -7.42 -6.43
CA LYS A 192 -1.80 -6.45 -5.43
C LYS A 192 -2.72 -5.23 -5.28
N ILE A 193 -3.54 -4.92 -6.28
CA ILE A 193 -4.48 -3.78 -6.21
C ILE A 193 -5.53 -4.08 -5.13
N PRO A 194 -5.64 -3.27 -4.06
CA PRO A 194 -6.68 -3.42 -3.06
C PRO A 194 -8.01 -2.87 -3.59
N LYS A 195 -9.12 -3.27 -2.95
CA LYS A 195 -10.38 -2.56 -3.11
C LYS A 195 -10.24 -1.15 -2.53
N VAL A 196 -11.05 -0.20 -3.03
CA VAL A 196 -11.12 1.16 -2.48
C VAL A 196 -11.42 1.09 -0.98
N GLY A 197 -10.70 1.89 -0.18
CA GLY A 197 -10.80 1.89 1.29
C GLY A 197 -10.29 0.62 1.97
N HIS A 198 -9.54 -0.24 1.28
CA HIS A 198 -9.01 -1.48 1.85
C HIS A 198 -7.49 -1.55 1.80
N LEU A 199 -6.93 -2.27 2.75
CA LEU A 199 -5.52 -2.67 2.82
C LEU A 199 -5.37 -4.15 2.45
N LYS A 200 -4.25 -4.51 1.82
CA LYS A 200 -3.90 -5.92 1.61
C LYS A 200 -3.30 -6.51 2.88
N ILE A 201 -3.78 -7.69 3.27
CA ILE A 201 -3.26 -8.48 4.40
C ILE A 201 -2.92 -9.91 3.97
#